data_AF-A0A0F2LA17-F1
#
_entry.id   AF-A0A0F2LA17-F1
#
_cell.length_a   1.000
_cell.length_b   1.000
_cell.length_c   1.000
_cell.angle_alpha   90.00
_cell.angle_beta   90.00
_cell.angle_gamma   90.00
#
_symmetry.space_group_name_H-M   'P 1'
#
loop_
_entity.id
_entity.type
_entity.pdbx_description
1 polymer ?
#
loop_
_entity_poly.entity_id
_entity_poly.type
_entity_poly.pdbx_seq_one_letter_code
_entity_poly.pdbx_strand_id
1 'polypeptide(L)'
;MDVKQFDLSYEDLFKAPDKEGAIVSVRVHEKVKKVLEDLARREGLAGVSELVRYLIAGYLMGKYNIVRPEKRVLVEPIVLNISVERGADRGDGVDDLEAELAVQEVERAIEDAEDYLRKLQAGLVVKNPDYVAKLSKRVVRAAQRAKRLGLAEEYTKLLKLKSQLMAL
;
A
#
# COMPACT_ATOMS: atom_id res chain seq x y z
N MET A 1 -28.28 -14.33 31.46
CA MET A 1 -27.59 -13.11 31.95
C MET A 1 -27.65 -12.09 30.83
N ASP A 2 -28.53 -11.12 30.97
CA ASP A 2 -28.72 -10.04 30.00
C ASP A 2 -27.43 -9.22 29.88
N VAL A 3 -26.75 -9.35 28.75
CA VAL A 3 -25.61 -8.51 28.42
C VAL A 3 -26.17 -7.13 28.13
N LYS A 4 -25.94 -6.16 29.02
CA LYS A 4 -26.17 -4.73 28.74
C LYS A 4 -25.63 -4.44 27.33
N GLN A 5 -26.49 -4.00 26.43
CA GLN A 5 -26.10 -3.53 25.11
C GLN A 5 -25.15 -2.34 25.31
N PHE A 6 -23.85 -2.60 25.23
CA PHE A 6 -22.85 -1.55 25.14
C PHE A 6 -22.95 -0.96 23.73
N ASP A 7 -23.22 0.33 23.61
CA ASP A 7 -23.21 1.06 22.35
C ASP A 7 -21.76 1.31 21.93
N LEU A 8 -21.11 0.25 21.42
CA LEU A 8 -19.71 0.25 21.01
C LEU A 8 -19.61 -0.42 19.63
N SER A 9 -19.33 0.37 18.60
CA SER A 9 -19.18 -0.14 17.23
C SER A 9 -17.74 -0.63 16.96
N TYR A 10 -17.57 -1.40 15.88
CA TYR A 10 -16.25 -1.82 15.42
C TYR A 10 -15.37 -0.63 15.11
N GLU A 11 -15.93 0.42 14.49
CA GLU A 11 -15.20 1.64 14.15
C GLU A 11 -14.68 2.38 15.39
N ASP A 12 -15.42 2.36 16.49
CA ASP A 12 -15.05 3.05 17.73
C ASP A 12 -13.82 2.42 18.41
N LEU A 13 -13.52 1.15 18.13
CA LEU A 13 -12.33 0.47 18.65
C LEU A 13 -11.02 0.95 18.01
N PHE A 14 -11.09 1.49 16.78
CA PHE A 14 -9.90 1.79 15.96
C PHE A 14 -9.77 3.25 15.57
N LYS A 15 -10.84 4.05 15.68
CA LYS A 15 -10.76 5.50 15.46
C LYS A 15 -9.85 6.16 16.50
N ALA A 16 -8.90 6.95 16.04
CA ALA A 16 -8.20 7.89 16.92
C ALA A 16 -9.20 9.00 17.31
N PRO A 17 -9.32 9.35 18.60
CA PRO A 17 -10.22 10.41 19.02
C PRO A 17 -9.71 11.75 18.50
N ASP A 18 -10.58 12.50 17.82
CA ASP A 18 -10.19 13.72 17.09
C ASP A 18 -9.72 14.85 18.03
N LYS A 19 -10.30 14.99 19.24
CA LYS A 19 -9.96 16.08 20.20
C LYS A 19 -10.12 15.74 21.69
N GLU A 20 -11.04 14.85 22.08
CA GLU A 20 -11.25 14.44 23.48
C GLU A 20 -11.17 12.91 23.59
N GLY A 21 -9.95 12.38 23.58
CA GLY A 21 -9.72 10.98 23.94
C GLY A 21 -9.80 10.80 25.45
N ALA A 22 -10.51 9.77 25.91
CA ALA A 22 -10.41 9.36 27.31
C ALA A 22 -9.00 8.82 27.58
N ILE A 23 -8.27 9.44 28.52
CA ILE A 23 -6.94 8.99 28.92
C ILE A 23 -7.09 7.94 30.01
N VAL A 24 -6.63 6.72 29.72
CA VAL A 24 -6.51 5.64 30.70
C VAL A 24 -5.05 5.49 31.07
N SER A 25 -4.69 5.91 32.29
CA SER A 25 -3.34 5.77 32.82
C SER A 25 -3.20 4.48 33.62
N VAL A 26 -2.26 3.62 33.23
CA VAL A 26 -1.99 2.35 33.91
C VAL A 26 -0.56 2.35 34.42
N ARG A 27 -0.37 1.92 35.68
CA ARG A 27 0.96 1.68 36.23
C ARG A 27 1.36 0.22 36.01
N VAL A 28 2.53 0.03 35.41
CA VAL A 28 3.11 -1.30 35.17
C VAL A 28 4.54 -1.33 35.68
N HIS A 29 5.05 -2.53 35.94
CA HIS A 29 6.44 -2.74 36.33
C HIS A 29 7.39 -2.26 35.20
N GLU A 30 8.55 -1.70 35.54
CA GLU A 30 9.50 -1.13 34.57
C GLU A 30 9.92 -2.12 33.48
N LYS A 31 10.23 -3.37 33.87
CA LYS A 31 10.54 -4.46 32.93
C LYS A 31 9.41 -4.70 31.91
N VAL A 32 8.16 -4.64 32.35
CA VAL A 32 7.00 -4.81 31.46
C VAL A 32 6.90 -3.64 30.50
N LYS A 33 7.11 -2.41 30.99
CA LYS A 33 7.16 -1.22 30.14
C LYS A 33 8.19 -1.35 29.02
N LYS A 34 9.41 -1.80 29.33
CA LYS A 34 10.47 -2.01 28.33
C LYS A 34 10.07 -3.02 27.25
N VAL A 35 9.48 -4.15 27.66
CA VAL A 35 8.98 -5.17 26.71
C VAL A 35 7.90 -4.58 25.80
N LEU A 36 6.97 -3.79 26.34
CA LEU A 36 5.92 -3.15 25.54
C LEU A 36 6.48 -2.11 24.56
N GLU A 37 7.49 -1.34 24.97
CA GLU A 37 8.18 -0.37 24.10
C GLU A 37 8.92 -1.06 22.94
N ASP A 38 9.63 -2.14 23.25
CA ASP A 38 10.33 -2.94 22.23
C ASP A 38 9.35 -3.61 21.26
N LEU A 39 8.23 -4.14 21.78
CA LEU A 39 7.20 -4.75 20.95
C LEU A 39 6.55 -3.71 20.02
N ALA A 40 6.15 -2.56 20.55
CA ALA A 40 5.57 -1.47 19.75
C ALA A 40 6.54 -1.02 18.64
N ARG A 41 7.84 -0.92 18.93
CA ARG A 41 8.86 -0.56 17.94
C ARG A 41 9.01 -1.62 16.84
N ARG A 42 9.06 -2.90 17.21
CA ARG A 42 9.17 -4.02 16.25
C ARG A 42 7.96 -4.10 15.32
N GLU A 43 6.79 -3.82 15.84
CA GLU A 43 5.54 -3.78 15.06
C GLU A 43 5.38 -2.49 14.22
N GLY A 44 6.26 -1.49 14.42
CA GLY A 44 6.22 -0.22 13.70
C GLY A 44 5.09 0.71 14.15
N LEU A 45 4.65 0.58 15.40
CA LEU A 45 3.60 1.40 16.01
C LEU A 45 4.18 2.72 16.54
N ALA A 46 3.35 3.76 16.64
CA ALA A 46 3.74 5.07 17.14
C ALA A 46 4.15 5.06 18.63
N GLY A 47 3.77 4.01 19.37
CA GLY A 47 4.23 3.77 20.73
C GLY A 47 3.36 2.77 21.49
N VAL A 48 3.64 2.62 22.79
CA VAL A 48 2.93 1.67 23.68
C VAL A 48 1.43 1.96 23.73
N SER A 49 1.01 3.21 23.66
CA SER A 49 -0.40 3.60 23.68
C SER A 49 -1.19 3.03 22.50
N GLU A 50 -0.57 2.95 21.32
CA GLU A 50 -1.20 2.37 20.13
C GLU A 50 -1.25 0.85 20.22
N LEU A 51 -0.17 0.21 20.67
CA LEU A 51 -0.12 -1.22 20.96
C LEU A 51 -1.23 -1.63 21.94
N VAL A 52 -1.35 -0.92 23.06
CA VAL A 52 -2.37 -1.19 24.08
C VAL A 52 -3.78 -1.00 23.53
N ARG A 53 -4.00 -0.01 22.66
CA ARG A 53 -5.29 0.18 21.99
C ARG A 53 -5.69 -1.04 21.17
N TYR A 54 -4.77 -1.59 20.36
CA TYR A 54 -5.04 -2.79 19.57
C TYR A 54 -5.28 -4.04 20.44
N LEU A 55 -4.52 -4.19 21.53
CA LEU A 55 -4.74 -5.29 22.48
C LEU A 55 -6.11 -5.22 23.14
N ILE A 56 -6.53 -4.02 23.58
CA ILE A 56 -7.86 -3.80 24.15
C ILE A 56 -8.93 -4.06 23.09
N ALA A 57 -8.77 -3.55 21.87
CA ALA A 57 -9.70 -3.78 20.77
C ALA A 57 -9.85 -5.28 20.47
N GLY A 58 -8.75 -6.03 20.36
CA GLY A 58 -8.78 -7.47 20.13
C GLY A 58 -9.49 -8.24 21.25
N TYR A 59 -9.22 -7.87 22.51
CA TYR A 59 -9.91 -8.47 23.66
C TYR A 59 -11.42 -8.18 23.63
N LEU A 60 -11.83 -6.94 23.35
CA LEU A 60 -13.23 -6.54 23.27
C LEU A 60 -13.94 -7.22 22.10
N MET A 61 -13.30 -7.32 20.94
CA MET A 61 -13.84 -8.05 19.79
C MET A 61 -14.10 -9.51 20.11
N GLY A 62 -13.13 -10.21 20.71
CA GLY A 62 -13.29 -11.61 21.07
C GLY A 62 -14.33 -11.84 22.17
N LYS A 63 -14.38 -10.97 23.18
CA LYS A 63 -15.28 -11.12 24.32
C LYS A 63 -16.74 -10.80 23.99
N TYR A 64 -16.97 -9.79 23.15
CA TYR A 64 -18.32 -9.30 22.82
C TYR A 64 -18.77 -9.69 21.41
N ASN A 65 -18.01 -10.54 20.72
CA ASN A 65 -18.26 -10.98 19.35
C ASN A 65 -18.52 -9.79 18.40
N ILE A 66 -17.74 -8.72 18.55
CA ILE A 66 -17.82 -7.54 17.68
C ILE A 66 -17.17 -7.94 16.36
N VAL A 67 -17.99 -8.28 15.38
CA VAL A 67 -17.52 -8.68 14.05
C VAL A 67 -17.30 -7.42 13.23
N ARG A 68 -16.22 -7.42 12.44
CA ARG A 68 -16.02 -6.40 11.41
C ARG A 68 -17.24 -6.42 10.47
N PRO A 69 -17.96 -5.31 10.29
CA PRO A 69 -19.12 -5.30 9.40
C PRO A 69 -18.69 -5.77 8.01
N GLU A 70 -19.36 -6.80 7.50
CA GLU A 70 -19.18 -7.23 6.12
C GLU A 70 -19.50 -6.03 5.24
N LYS A 71 -18.50 -5.55 4.50
CA LYS A 71 -18.79 -4.57 3.46
C LYS A 71 -19.79 -5.25 2.52
N ARG A 72 -20.99 -4.68 2.36
CA ARG A 72 -21.88 -5.04 1.24
C ARG A 72 -21.20 -4.57 -0.02
N VAL A 73 -20.35 -5.43 -0.56
CA VAL A 73 -19.60 -5.18 -1.77
C VAL A 73 -20.57 -5.37 -2.94
N LEU A 74 -21.15 -4.27 -3.43
CA LEU A 74 -22.02 -4.26 -4.62
C LEU A 74 -21.27 -4.62 -5.92
N VAL A 75 -19.94 -4.71 -5.88
CA VAL A 75 -19.06 -5.00 -7.03
C VAL A 75 -17.81 -5.70 -6.50
N GLU A 76 -17.49 -6.91 -6.98
CA GLU A 76 -16.39 -7.76 -6.50
C GLU A 76 -15.19 -6.96 -5.96
N PRO A 77 -14.72 -7.26 -4.73
CA PRO A 77 -13.61 -6.53 -4.16
C PRO A 77 -12.38 -6.78 -5.02
N ILE A 78 -11.80 -5.70 -5.57
CA ILE A 78 -10.50 -5.76 -6.25
C ILE A 78 -9.48 -6.18 -5.20
N VAL A 79 -9.08 -7.46 -5.20
CA VAL A 79 -8.02 -7.98 -4.33
C VAL A 79 -6.70 -7.45 -4.87
N LEU A 80 -6.28 -6.29 -4.36
CA LEU A 80 -4.93 -5.78 -4.53
C LEU A 80 -4.02 -6.51 -3.54
N ASN A 81 -3.35 -7.57 -3.99
CA ASN A 81 -2.21 -8.14 -3.29
C ASN A 81 -1.10 -7.09 -3.31
N ILE A 82 -0.93 -6.38 -2.19
CA ILE A 82 0.20 -5.49 -1.98
C ILE A 82 1.26 -6.32 -1.26
N SER A 83 2.21 -6.87 -2.01
CA SER A 83 3.44 -7.41 -1.42
C SER A 83 4.22 -6.24 -0.84
N VAL A 84 4.29 -6.18 0.49
CA VAL A 84 5.12 -5.20 1.21
C VAL A 84 6.41 -5.93 1.56
N GLU A 85 7.37 -5.94 0.63
CA GLU A 85 8.71 -6.41 0.93
C GLU A 85 9.42 -5.31 1.74
N ARG A 86 9.36 -5.46 3.06
CA ARG A 86 10.37 -4.89 3.96
C ARG A 86 11.66 -5.65 3.67
N GLY A 87 12.66 -4.92 3.19
CA GLY A 87 13.96 -5.49 2.88
C GLY A 87 14.60 -6.26 4.04
N ALA A 88 15.50 -7.15 3.64
CA ALA A 88 16.35 -8.05 4.42
C ALA A 88 15.71 -9.40 4.80
N ASP A 89 15.85 -10.41 3.94
CA ASP A 89 16.94 -11.37 4.10
C ASP A 89 17.21 -12.15 2.80
N ARG A 90 18.48 -12.44 2.54
CA ARG A 90 18.98 -13.12 1.34
C ARG A 90 18.60 -14.61 1.35
N GLY A 91 18.14 -15.14 0.21
CA GLY A 91 18.11 -16.59 -0.02
C GLY A 91 17.43 -17.02 -1.33
N ASP A 92 18.23 -17.57 -2.24
CA ASP A 92 17.87 -18.39 -3.42
C ASP A 92 17.27 -17.72 -4.67
N GLY A 93 18.14 -17.10 -5.48
CA GLY A 93 18.46 -17.46 -6.89
C GLY A 93 17.37 -17.48 -7.98
N VAL A 94 16.09 -17.38 -7.64
CA VAL A 94 14.95 -17.36 -8.57
C VAL A 94 14.37 -15.94 -8.68
N ASP A 95 14.54 -15.12 -7.65
CA ASP A 95 14.03 -13.75 -7.55
C ASP A 95 14.84 -12.74 -8.39
N ASP A 96 16.15 -12.96 -8.53
CA ASP A 96 17.04 -12.05 -9.27
C ASP A 96 16.72 -12.00 -10.78
N LEU A 97 16.36 -13.13 -11.39
CA LEU A 97 16.01 -13.18 -12.80
C LEU A 97 14.65 -12.51 -13.08
N GLU A 98 13.69 -12.69 -12.18
CA GLU A 98 12.37 -12.06 -12.30
C GLU A 98 12.48 -10.54 -12.09
N ALA A 99 13.31 -10.10 -11.14
CA ALA A 99 13.64 -8.70 -10.94
C ALA A 99 14.36 -8.09 -12.16
N GLU A 100 15.36 -8.77 -12.72
CA GLU A 100 16.10 -8.31 -13.90
C GLU A 100 15.19 -8.19 -15.15
N LEU A 101 14.33 -9.18 -15.38
CA LEU A 101 13.32 -9.12 -16.44
C LEU A 101 12.35 -7.96 -16.23
N ALA A 102 11.92 -7.72 -14.99
CA ALA A 102 11.01 -6.64 -14.67
C ALA A 102 11.65 -5.25 -14.85
N VAL A 103 12.95 -5.09 -14.57
CA VAL A 103 13.73 -3.89 -14.88
C VAL A 103 13.78 -3.65 -16.39
N GLN A 104 14.13 -4.67 -17.17
CA GLN A 104 14.18 -4.55 -18.63
C GLN A 104 12.82 -4.19 -19.25
N GLU A 105 11.72 -4.73 -18.70
CA GLU A 105 10.38 -4.37 -19.16
C GLU A 105 10.02 -2.91 -18.87
N VAL A 106 10.50 -2.37 -17.73
CA VAL A 106 10.35 -0.96 -17.38
C VAL A 106 11.11 -0.07 -18.35
N GLU A 107 12.37 -0.39 -18.62
CA GLU A 107 13.22 0.34 -19.57
C GLU A 107 12.63 0.35 -20.98
N ARG A 108 12.21 -0.81 -21.49
CA ARG A 108 11.57 -0.92 -22.82
C ARG A 108 10.29 -0.09 -22.91
N ALA A 109 9.49 -0.05 -21.85
CA ALA A 109 8.27 0.76 -21.84
C ALA A 109 8.57 2.26 -21.88
N ILE A 110 9.67 2.69 -21.26
CA ILE A 110 10.17 4.06 -21.34
C ILE A 110 10.64 4.36 -22.76
N GLU A 111 11.50 3.52 -23.33
CA GLU A 111 12.06 3.69 -24.67
C GLU A 111 10.96 3.75 -25.74
N ASP A 112 10.02 2.80 -25.72
CA ASP A 112 8.89 2.76 -26.66
C ASP A 112 8.03 4.03 -26.58
N ALA A 113 7.81 4.53 -25.37
CA ALA A 113 7.02 5.74 -25.17
C ALA A 113 7.75 7.02 -25.61
N GLU A 114 9.05 7.11 -25.29
CA GLU A 114 9.89 8.22 -25.73
C GLU A 114 10.06 8.24 -27.24
N ASP A 115 10.30 7.09 -27.86
CA ASP A 115 10.44 6.97 -29.31
C ASP A 115 9.14 7.32 -30.03
N TYR A 116 8.00 6.83 -29.54
CA TYR A 116 6.70 7.19 -30.12
C TYR A 116 6.42 8.70 -30.02
N LEU A 117 6.61 9.31 -28.84
CA LEU A 117 6.41 10.74 -28.65
C LEU A 117 7.36 11.57 -29.53
N ARG A 118 8.63 11.16 -29.63
CA ARG A 118 9.63 11.81 -30.48
C ARG A 118 9.25 11.74 -31.96
N LYS A 119 8.86 10.55 -32.45
CA LYS A 119 8.41 10.36 -33.84
C LYS A 119 7.13 11.14 -34.13
N LEU A 120 6.22 11.22 -33.16
CA LEU A 120 4.98 11.98 -33.30
C LEU A 120 5.25 13.49 -33.39
N GLN A 121 6.13 14.02 -32.54
CA GLN A 121 6.57 15.42 -32.57
C GLN A 121 7.31 15.76 -33.87
N ALA A 122 8.09 14.82 -34.41
CA ALA A 122 8.81 14.97 -35.68
C ALA A 122 7.91 14.78 -36.91
N GLY A 123 6.63 14.45 -36.74
CA GLY A 123 5.69 14.18 -37.85
C GLY A 123 6.00 12.89 -38.63
N LEU A 124 6.87 12.01 -38.11
CA LEU A 124 7.25 10.74 -38.73
C LEU A 124 6.17 9.66 -38.58
N VAL A 125 5.27 9.84 -37.62
CA VAL A 125 4.12 8.96 -37.40
C VAL A 125 2.86 9.79 -37.19
N VAL A 126 1.72 9.26 -37.63
CA VAL A 126 0.41 9.86 -37.40
C VAL A 126 -0.12 9.42 -36.04
N LYS A 127 -0.79 10.33 -35.33
CA LYS A 127 -1.46 10.02 -34.06
C LYS A 127 -2.46 8.88 -34.27
N ASN A 128 -2.29 7.78 -33.55
CA ASN A 128 -3.19 6.63 -33.58
C ASN A 128 -3.76 6.40 -32.17
N PRO A 129 -5.06 6.70 -31.93
CA PRO A 129 -5.68 6.58 -30.61
C PRO A 129 -5.58 5.18 -29.98
N ASP A 130 -5.72 4.12 -30.77
CA ASP A 130 -5.64 2.75 -30.26
C ASP A 130 -4.22 2.39 -29.82
N TYR A 131 -3.23 2.87 -30.58
CA TYR A 131 -1.83 2.70 -30.23
C TYR A 131 -1.47 3.50 -28.97
N VAL A 132 -1.91 4.75 -28.87
CA VAL A 132 -1.74 5.59 -27.67
C VAL A 132 -2.37 4.95 -26.45
N ALA A 133 -3.57 4.37 -26.57
CA ALA A 133 -4.23 3.68 -25.47
C ALA A 133 -3.46 2.42 -25.02
N LYS A 134 -2.95 1.62 -25.96
CA LYS A 134 -2.11 0.44 -25.67
C LYS A 134 -0.80 0.85 -24.98
N LEU A 135 -0.13 1.87 -25.51
CA LEU A 135 1.11 2.40 -24.97
C LEU A 135 0.92 3.00 -23.58
N SER A 136 -0.17 3.75 -23.37
CA SER A 136 -0.54 4.29 -22.05
C SER A 136 -0.76 3.18 -21.02
N LYS A 137 -1.44 2.09 -21.39
CA LYS A 137 -1.60 0.92 -20.51
C LYS A 137 -0.25 0.26 -20.18
N ARG A 138 0.66 0.16 -21.14
CA ARG A 138 2.02 -0.37 -20.92
C ARG A 138 2.82 0.51 -19.97
N VAL A 139 2.82 1.82 -20.17
CA VAL A 139 3.48 2.81 -19.30
C VAL A 139 2.93 2.75 -17.87
N VAL A 140 1.62 2.60 -17.69
CA VAL A 140 1.01 2.48 -16.36
C VAL A 140 1.43 1.20 -15.64
N ARG A 141 1.48 0.06 -16.36
CA ARG A 141 1.94 -1.22 -15.81
C ARG A 141 3.43 -1.16 -15.44
N ALA A 142 4.25 -0.56 -16.29
CA ALA A 142 5.66 -0.32 -16.02
C ALA A 142 5.83 0.59 -14.79
N ALA A 143 5.02 1.63 -14.63
CA ALA A 143 5.10 2.53 -13.46
C ALA A 143 4.76 1.80 -12.15
N GLN A 144 3.77 0.88 -12.18
CA GLN A 144 3.46 0.04 -11.03
C GLN A 144 4.62 -0.91 -10.68
N ARG A 145 5.28 -1.49 -11.68
CA ARG A 145 6.46 -2.35 -11.49
C ARG A 145 7.66 -1.57 -10.96
N ALA A 146 7.99 -0.43 -11.58
CA ALA A 146 9.06 0.46 -11.11
C ALA A 146 8.86 0.89 -9.65
N LYS A 147 7.62 1.21 -9.25
CA LYS A 147 7.29 1.54 -7.86
C LYS A 147 7.49 0.36 -6.90
N ARG A 148 7.19 -0.87 -7.32
CA ARG A 148 7.41 -2.09 -6.50
C ARG A 148 8.89 -2.39 -6.33
N LEU A 149 9.68 -2.19 -7.39
CA LEU A 149 11.12 -2.47 -7.42
C LEU A 149 11.99 -1.35 -6.82
N GLY A 150 11.40 -0.24 -6.36
CA GLY A 150 12.16 0.89 -5.81
C GLY A 150 12.89 1.75 -6.86
N LEU A 151 12.54 1.61 -8.14
CA LEU A 151 13.11 2.36 -9.27
C LEU A 151 12.53 3.78 -9.35
N ALA A 152 13.01 4.67 -8.48
CA ALA A 152 12.41 5.99 -8.28
C ALA A 152 12.56 6.94 -9.49
N GLU A 153 13.68 6.87 -10.20
CA GLU A 153 13.95 7.70 -11.38
C GLU A 153 13.06 7.29 -12.55
N GLU A 154 13.01 6.00 -12.84
CA GLU A 154 12.18 5.37 -13.87
C GLU A 154 10.70 5.59 -13.59
N TYR A 155 10.28 5.46 -12.32
CA TYR A 155 8.91 5.75 -11.91
C TYR A 155 8.52 7.20 -12.23
N THR A 156 9.37 8.16 -11.88
CA THR A 156 9.13 9.58 -12.16
C THR A 156 9.08 9.86 -13.67
N LYS A 157 9.99 9.23 -14.43
CA LYS A 157 10.03 9.31 -15.89
C LYS A 157 8.76 8.77 -16.53
N LEU A 158 8.28 7.60 -16.08
CA LEU A 158 7.04 6.98 -16.54
C LEU A 158 5.79 7.81 -16.20
N LEU A 159 5.75 8.49 -15.05
CA LEU A 159 4.65 9.42 -14.72
C LEU A 159 4.61 10.61 -15.68
N LYS A 160 5.77 11.16 -16.04
CA LYS A 160 5.86 12.24 -17.04
C LYS A 160 5.38 11.76 -18.42
N LEU A 161 5.83 10.59 -18.85
CA LEU A 161 5.41 9.99 -20.13
C LEU A 161 3.92 9.70 -20.16
N LYS A 162 3.34 9.20 -19.06
CA LYS A 162 1.89 9.00 -18.92
C LYS A 162 1.13 10.30 -19.14
N SER A 163 1.54 11.40 -18.49
CA SER A 163 0.89 12.70 -18.64
C SER A 163 0.98 13.22 -20.07
N GLN A 164 2.12 13.02 -20.74
CA GLN A 164 2.31 13.41 -22.13
C GLN A 164 1.41 12.59 -23.07
N LEU A 165 1.30 11.27 -22.87
CA LEU A 165 0.43 10.40 -23.66
C LEU A 165 -1.06 10.70 -23.44
N MET A 166 -1.46 11.09 -22.23
CA MET A 166 -2.84 11.52 -21.93
C MET A 166 -3.19 12.86 -22.58
N ALA A 167 -2.20 13.72 -22.83
CA ALA A 167 -2.40 15.00 -23.49
C ALA A 167 -2.48 14.88 -25.01
N LEU A 168 -2.22 13.71 -25.59
CA LEU A 168 -2.36 13.45 -27.02
C LEU A 168 -3.82 13.27 -27.39
#